data_AF-A0AAW1Y1M2-F1
#
_entry.id   AF-A0AAW1Y1M2-F1
#
_cell.length_a   1.000
_cell.length_b   1.000
_cell.length_c   1.000
_cell.angle_alpha   90.00
_cell.angle_beta   90.00
_cell.angle_gamma   90.00
#
_symmetry.space_group_name_H-M   'P 1'
#
loop_
_entity.id
_entity.type
_entity.pdbx_description
1 polymer ?
#
loop_
_entity_poly.entity_id
_entity_poly.type
_entity_poly.pdbx_seq_one_letter_code
_entity_poly.pdbx_strand_id
1 'polypeptide(L)'
;MLIISSMSWGKKAWGIGPVSLCNRNEADKAERGQAASVDEESLQWCLNWLDSQEPDSVVYISFGSLARLSYRQLIEIAHGLENSTHPFIWVIGKVFKSEQGNENHEDEENWLVGFEQRMKESKRGVVIRDGLLRF
;
A
#
# COMPACT_ATOMS: atom_id res chain seq x y z
N MET A 1 16.89 -9.60 27.93
CA MET A 1 16.91 -11.00 28.42
C MET A 1 16.73 -11.90 27.21
N LEU A 2 17.79 -12.59 26.77
CA LEU A 2 17.73 -13.51 25.62
C LEU A 2 17.17 -14.85 26.10
N ILE A 3 15.97 -15.23 25.65
CA ILE A 3 15.42 -16.55 25.92
C ILE A 3 16.03 -17.51 24.91
N ILE A 4 16.89 -18.41 25.38
CA ILE A 4 17.40 -19.52 24.56
C ILE A 4 16.35 -20.63 24.61
N SER A 5 15.59 -20.77 23.53
CA SER A 5 14.73 -21.93 23.31
C SER A 5 15.50 -22.97 22.51
N SER A 6 15.68 -24.17 23.06
CA SER A 6 16.22 -25.32 22.33
C SER A 6 15.13 -25.90 21.42
N MET A 7 15.22 -25.68 20.11
CA MET A 7 14.40 -26.39 19.11
C MET A 7 15.02 -27.75 18.77
N SER A 8 14.17 -28.72 18.42
CA SER A 8 14.44 -30.16 18.27
C SER A 8 15.51 -30.59 17.25
N TRP A 9 16.21 -29.65 16.60
CA TRP A 9 17.24 -29.90 15.58
C TRP A 9 18.67 -29.56 16.02
N GLY A 10 18.93 -29.34 17.31
CA GLY A 10 20.29 -29.13 17.85
C GLY A 10 20.94 -27.79 17.49
N LYS A 11 20.24 -26.90 16.79
CA LYS A 11 20.70 -25.54 16.48
C LYS A 11 20.17 -24.55 17.49
N LYS A 12 21.05 -23.68 18.00
CA LYS A 12 20.66 -22.54 18.84
C LYS A 12 19.92 -21.52 17.98
N ALA A 13 18.79 -21.01 18.48
CA ALA A 13 18.01 -19.95 17.85
C ALA A 13 17.92 -18.75 18.80
N TRP A 14 17.99 -17.54 18.24
CA TRP A 14 17.82 -16.28 18.98
C TRP A 14 16.69 -15.48 18.34
N GLY A 15 15.59 -15.31 19.08
CA GLY A 15 14.52 -14.41 18.68
C GLY A 15 14.94 -12.97 18.91
N ILE A 16 15.33 -12.27 17.84
CA ILE A 16 15.69 -10.83 17.85
C ILE A 16 14.56 -9.93 17.34
N GLY A 17 13.37 -10.49 17.11
CA GLY A 17 12.25 -9.77 16.52
C GLY A 17 11.52 -8.85 17.52
N PRO A 18 10.76 -7.85 17.03
CA PRO A 18 10.65 -7.41 15.64
C PRO A 18 11.70 -6.33 15.30
N VAL A 19 12.57 -6.64 14.34
CA VAL A 19 13.66 -5.74 13.91
C VAL A 19 13.12 -4.44 13.27
N SER A 20 11.88 -4.46 12.75
CA SER A 20 11.20 -3.30 12.17
C SER A 20 10.92 -2.17 13.17
N LEU A 21 10.86 -2.46 14.48
CA LEU A 21 10.58 -1.45 15.51
C LEU A 21 11.84 -0.79 16.10
N CYS A 22 13.03 -1.21 15.67
CA CYS A 22 14.31 -0.78 16.27
C CYS A 22 14.78 0.61 15.80
N ASN A 23 14.36 1.06 14.61
CA ASN A 23 14.72 2.37 14.07
C ASN A 23 13.66 3.41 14.44
N ARG A 24 13.89 4.13 15.54
CA ARG A 24 12.99 5.15 16.08
C ARG A 24 13.19 6.55 15.48
N ASN A 25 14.35 6.83 14.89
CA ASN A 25 14.66 8.12 14.26
C ASN A 25 13.98 8.22 12.88
N GLU A 26 13.36 9.36 12.57
CA GLU A 26 12.66 9.62 11.30
C GLU A 26 13.61 9.50 10.10
N ALA A 27 14.87 9.93 10.22
CA ALA A 27 15.87 9.74 9.16
C ALA A 27 16.13 8.25 8.89
N ASP A 28 16.35 7.47 9.95
CA ASP A 28 16.57 6.02 9.86
C ASP A 28 15.31 5.25 9.39
N LYS A 29 14.12 5.86 9.48
CA LYS A 29 12.87 5.30 8.93
C LYS A 29 12.74 5.61 7.44
N ALA A 30 13.10 6.83 7.03
CA ALA A 30 13.05 7.28 5.64
C ALA A 30 14.05 6.54 4.74
N GLU A 31 15.17 6.09 5.31
CA GLU A 31 16.18 5.27 4.60
C GLU A 31 15.82 3.78 4.51
N ARG A 32 14.72 3.32 5.12
CA ARG A 32 14.32 1.92 5.00
C ARG A 32 13.65 1.65 3.66
N GLY A 33 14.13 0.62 2.98
CA GLY A 33 13.57 0.18 1.70
C GLY A 33 14.05 1.05 0.54
N GLN A 34 13.33 1.00 -0.57
CA GLN A 34 13.59 1.85 -1.74
C GLN A 34 12.80 3.14 -1.58
N ALA A 35 13.38 4.27 -2.00
CA ALA A 35 12.67 5.56 -2.04
C ALA A 35 11.32 5.40 -2.74
N ALA A 36 10.27 5.94 -2.13
CA ALA A 36 8.95 5.97 -2.74
C ALA A 36 9.06 6.59 -4.13
N SER A 37 8.45 5.96 -5.13
CA SER A 37 8.38 6.52 -6.49
C SER A 37 7.31 7.61 -6.61
N VAL A 38 6.84 8.14 -5.49
CA VAL A 38 5.82 9.18 -5.39
C VAL A 38 6.57 10.50 -5.29
N ASP A 39 6.19 11.47 -6.12
CA ASP A 39 6.74 12.82 -6.02
C ASP A 39 6.34 13.49 -4.70
N GLU A 40 7.17 14.44 -4.26
CA GLU A 40 7.02 15.10 -2.96
C GLU A 40 5.70 15.88 -2.84
N GLU A 41 5.20 16.44 -3.95
CA GLU A 41 3.92 17.17 -3.98
C GLU A 41 2.74 16.23 -3.74
N SER A 42 2.69 15.09 -4.44
CA SER A 42 1.68 14.06 -4.25
C SER A 42 1.70 13.48 -2.83
N LEU A 43 2.90 13.31 -2.25
CA LEU A 43 3.06 12.86 -0.86
C LEU A 43 2.53 13.91 0.12
N GLN A 44 2.90 15.17 -0.04
CA GLN A 44 2.43 16.27 0.81
C GLN A 44 0.90 16.42 0.72
N TRP A 45 0.34 16.31 -0.48
CA TRP A 45 -1.11 16.32 -0.69
C TRP A 45 -1.79 15.15 0.03
N CYS A 46 -1.24 13.94 -0.06
CA CYS A 46 -1.76 12.76 0.63
C CYS A 46 -1.73 12.92 2.15
N LEU A 47 -0.63 13.46 2.69
CA LEU A 47 -0.51 13.75 4.13
C LEU A 47 -1.52 14.81 4.58
N ASN A 48 -1.68 15.90 3.83
CA ASN A 48 -2.68 16.92 4.14
C ASN A 48 -4.11 16.37 4.09
N TRP A 49 -4.40 15.47 3.15
CA TRP A 49 -5.69 14.79 3.09
C TRP A 49 -5.88 13.89 4.31
N LEU A 50 -4.86 13.11 4.71
CA LEU A 50 -4.89 12.24 5.88
C LEU A 50 -5.10 13.03 7.18
N ASP A 51 -4.40 14.15 7.34
CA ASP A 51 -4.53 15.06 8.50
C ASP A 51 -5.92 15.69 8.61
N SER A 52 -6.70 15.69 7.52
CA SER A 52 -8.08 16.20 7.50
C SER A 52 -9.14 15.16 7.92
N GLN A 53 -8.76 13.90 8.09
CA GLN A 53 -9.67 12.82 8.46
C GLN A 53 -9.73 12.66 9.99
N GLU A 54 -10.82 12.07 10.49
CA GLU A 54 -10.94 11.75 11.91
C GLU A 54 -9.87 10.72 12.33
N PRO A 55 -9.34 10.79 13.57
CA PRO A 55 -8.41 9.78 14.07
C PRO A 55 -8.95 8.36 13.95
N ASP A 56 -8.08 7.41 13.62
CA ASP A 56 -8.40 5.98 13.49
C ASP A 56 -9.52 5.64 12.48
N SER A 57 -9.85 6.55 11.57
CA SER A 57 -10.94 6.37 10.60
C SER A 57 -10.50 5.86 9.22
N VAL A 58 -9.23 6.03 8.88
CA VAL A 58 -8.71 5.78 7.52
C VAL A 58 -8.17 4.36 7.40
N VAL A 59 -8.62 3.65 6.35
CA VAL A 59 -8.11 2.32 6.01
C VAL A 59 -6.93 2.44 5.04
N TYR A 60 -5.77 1.94 5.45
CA TYR A 60 -4.61 1.80 4.56
C TYR A 60 -4.60 0.42 3.89
N ILE A 61 -4.49 0.40 2.56
CA ILE A 61 -4.58 -0.82 1.74
C ILE A 61 -3.33 -0.92 0.88
N SER A 62 -2.53 -1.95 1.13
CA SER A 62 -1.36 -2.30 0.32
C SER A 62 -1.14 -3.80 0.37
N PHE A 63 -0.95 -4.41 -0.80
CA PHE A 63 -0.67 -5.84 -0.92
C PHE A 63 0.85 -6.13 -0.96
N GLY A 64 1.68 -5.11 -0.75
CA GLY A 64 3.13 -5.21 -0.83
C GLY A 64 3.66 -5.43 -2.25
N SER A 65 4.98 -5.36 -2.42
CA SER A 65 5.61 -5.37 -3.75
C SER A 65 5.60 -6.73 -4.47
N LEU A 66 5.27 -7.81 -3.76
CA LEU A 66 5.32 -9.18 -4.31
C LEU A 66 3.94 -9.68 -4.75
N ALA A 67 2.86 -9.01 -4.34
CA ALA A 67 1.52 -9.42 -4.74
C ALA A 67 1.26 -9.12 -6.21
N ARG A 68 0.55 -10.05 -6.86
CA ARG A 68 0.09 -9.92 -8.25
C ARG A 68 -1.42 -10.12 -8.22
N LEU A 69 -2.17 -9.04 -8.41
CA LEU A 69 -3.63 -9.05 -8.48
C LEU A 69 -4.05 -8.99 -9.94
N SER A 70 -5.06 -9.78 -10.31
CA SER A 70 -5.65 -9.70 -11.64
C SER A 70 -6.45 -8.40 -11.79
N TYR A 71 -6.67 -7.98 -13.04
CA TYR A 71 -7.54 -6.86 -13.37
C TYR A 71 -8.91 -6.97 -12.68
N ARG A 72 -9.56 -8.14 -12.78
CA ARG A 72 -10.85 -8.40 -12.12
C ARG A 72 -10.79 -8.22 -10.61
N GLN A 73 -9.72 -8.65 -9.96
CA GLN A 73 -9.55 -8.46 -8.51
C GLN A 73 -9.44 -6.97 -8.15
N LEU A 74 -8.76 -6.16 -8.97
CA LEU A 74 -8.68 -4.71 -8.74
C LEU A 74 -10.04 -4.03 -8.89
N ILE A 75 -10.84 -4.43 -9.89
CA ILE A 75 -12.20 -3.93 -10.07
C ILE A 75 -13.09 -4.26 -8.87
N GLU A 76 -13.04 -5.50 -8.38
CA GLU A 76 -13.81 -5.89 -7.19
C GLU A 76 -13.37 -5.13 -5.93
N ILE A 77 -12.07 -4.89 -5.75
CA ILE A 77 -11.56 -4.05 -4.66
C ILE A 77 -12.09 -2.62 -4.81
N ALA A 78 -12.03 -2.04 -6.01
CA ALA A 78 -12.53 -0.70 -6.28
C ALA A 78 -14.03 -0.59 -5.97
N HIS A 79 -14.85 -1.53 -6.43
CA HIS A 79 -16.27 -1.58 -6.10
C HIS A 79 -16.52 -1.75 -4.59
N GLY A 80 -15.72 -2.59 -3.91
CA GLY A 80 -15.76 -2.71 -2.47
C GLY A 80 -15.49 -1.37 -1.76
N LEU A 81 -14.51 -0.61 -2.25
CA LEU A 81 -14.15 0.69 -1.70
C LEU A 81 -15.20 1.76 -1.97
N GLU A 82 -15.81 1.78 -3.16
CA GLU A 82 -16.92 2.68 -3.49
C GLU A 82 -18.12 2.45 -2.59
N ASN A 83 -18.46 1.19 -2.35
CA ASN A 83 -19.56 0.79 -1.49
C ASN A 83 -19.23 0.88 0.01
N SER A 84 -17.94 0.94 0.37
CA SER A 84 -17.52 1.18 1.74
C SER A 84 -17.89 2.60 2.17
N THR A 85 -18.20 2.81 3.44
CA THR A 85 -18.43 4.16 4.00
C THR A 85 -17.18 4.74 4.65
N HIS A 86 -16.02 4.09 4.49
CA HIS A 86 -14.79 4.46 5.18
C HIS A 86 -13.84 5.23 4.26
N PRO A 87 -13.15 6.27 4.77
CA PRO A 87 -12.06 6.89 4.04
C PRO A 87 -10.89 5.92 3.90
N PHE A 88 -10.15 6.00 2.79
CA PHE A 88 -9.07 5.05 2.52
C PHE A 88 -7.87 5.64 1.77
N ILE A 89 -6.71 5.01 1.95
CA ILE A 89 -5.52 5.17 1.12
C ILE A 89 -5.23 3.81 0.48
N TRP A 90 -5.25 3.74 -0.85
CA TRP A 90 -4.99 2.51 -1.59
C TRP A 90 -3.74 2.62 -2.46
N VAL A 91 -2.76 1.75 -2.20
CA VAL A 91 -1.52 1.65 -2.97
C VAL A 91 -1.64 0.60 -4.06
N ILE A 92 -1.48 1.03 -5.31
CA ILE A 92 -1.54 0.20 -6.50
C ILE A 92 -0.13 0.10 -7.13
N GLY A 93 0.59 -1.01 -6.94
CA GLY A 93 1.94 -1.26 -7.45
C GLY A 93 2.09 -1.63 -8.94
N LYS A 94 3.32 -1.55 -9.47
CA LYS A 94 3.64 -1.70 -10.91
C LYS A 94 3.35 -3.07 -11.54
N VAL A 95 3.26 -4.12 -10.72
CA VAL A 95 3.16 -5.53 -11.21
C VAL A 95 1.72 -5.89 -11.63
N PHE A 96 0.79 -4.92 -11.58
CA PHE A 96 -0.60 -5.12 -11.99
C PHE A 96 -0.85 -5.05 -13.49
N LYS A 97 0.18 -4.82 -14.31
CA LYS A 97 0.06 -4.91 -15.77
C LYS A 97 -0.14 -6.39 -16.15
N SER A 98 -1.29 -6.67 -16.77
CA SER A 98 -1.80 -8.01 -17.08
C SER A 98 -0.76 -8.94 -17.70
N GLU A 99 -0.60 -10.14 -17.14
CA GLU A 99 0.27 -11.18 -17.72
C GLU A 99 -0.43 -12.03 -18.79
N GLN A 100 -1.70 -11.78 -19.14
CA GLN A 100 -2.39 -12.61 -20.13
C GLN A 100 -3.68 -11.97 -20.69
N GLY A 101 -3.64 -11.63 -21.99
CA GLY A 101 -4.74 -11.89 -22.94
C GLY A 101 -5.79 -10.80 -23.17
N ASN A 102 -5.77 -10.22 -24.38
CA ASN A 102 -6.93 -9.72 -25.15
C ASN A 102 -7.93 -8.73 -24.51
N GLU A 103 -7.57 -8.01 -23.45
CA GLU A 103 -8.35 -6.88 -22.94
C GLU A 103 -7.61 -5.59 -23.32
N ASN A 104 -8.30 -4.61 -23.93
CA ASN A 104 -7.66 -3.41 -24.47
C ASN A 104 -7.02 -2.61 -23.32
N HIS A 105 -5.72 -2.35 -23.38
CA HIS A 105 -4.99 -1.57 -22.37
C HIS A 105 -5.61 -0.18 -22.08
N GLU A 106 -6.34 0.38 -23.04
CA GLU A 106 -7.04 1.66 -22.89
C GLU A 106 -8.21 1.58 -21.90
N ASP A 107 -8.92 0.45 -21.84
CA ASP A 107 -10.04 0.24 -20.92
C ASP A 107 -9.53 0.13 -19.47
N GLU A 108 -8.36 -0.51 -19.28
CA GLU A 108 -7.69 -0.65 -17.96
C GLU A 108 -7.21 0.70 -17.38
N GLU A 109 -6.75 1.64 -18.21
CA GLU A 109 -6.33 2.94 -17.70
C GLU A 109 -7.53 3.86 -17.44
N ASN A 110 -8.57 3.77 -18.29
CA ASN A 110 -9.73 4.66 -18.22
C ASN A 110 -10.58 4.43 -16.95
N TRP A 111 -10.82 3.17 -16.55
CA TRP A 111 -11.63 2.93 -15.34
C TRP A 111 -10.95 3.46 -14.07
N LEU A 112 -9.62 3.32 -13.96
CA LEU A 112 -8.88 3.72 -12.77
C LEU A 112 -8.82 5.25 -12.66
N VAL A 113 -8.64 5.95 -13.78
CA VAL A 113 -8.76 7.41 -13.83
C VAL A 113 -10.15 7.85 -13.38
N GLY A 114 -11.21 7.20 -13.88
CA GLY A 114 -12.58 7.49 -13.47
C GLY A 114 -12.81 7.23 -11.98
N PHE A 115 -12.28 6.13 -11.44
CA PHE A 115 -12.36 5.82 -10.01
C PHE A 115 -11.64 6.88 -9.17
N GLU A 116 -10.41 7.23 -9.51
CA GLU A 116 -9.63 8.26 -8.81
C GLU A 116 -10.35 9.60 -8.77
N GLN A 117 -10.95 10.02 -9.88
CA GLN A 117 -11.72 11.25 -9.95
C GLN A 117 -12.91 11.21 -8.97
N ARG A 118 -13.71 10.14 -8.99
CA ARG A 118 -14.84 9.98 -8.07
C ARG A 118 -14.40 10.02 -6.60
N MET A 119 -13.27 9.41 -6.27
CA MET A 119 -12.74 9.39 -4.90
C MET A 119 -12.21 10.77 -4.45
N LYS A 120 -11.60 11.52 -5.36
CA LYS A 120 -11.18 12.92 -5.12
C LYS A 120 -12.38 13.84 -4.91
N GLU A 121 -13.39 13.76 -5.77
CA GLU A 121 -14.61 14.60 -5.69
C GLU A 121 -15.39 14.33 -4.40
N SER A 122 -15.51 13.06 -4.01
CA SER A 122 -16.15 12.67 -2.76
C SER A 122 -15.29 12.90 -1.51
N LYS A 123 -14.01 13.27 -1.69
CA LYS A 123 -12.99 13.40 -0.63
C LYS A 123 -12.80 12.14 0.22
N ARG A 124 -13.16 10.97 -0.31
CA ARG A 124 -13.17 9.70 0.44
C ARG A 124 -11.92 8.85 0.24
N GLY A 125 -11.15 9.07 -0.82
CA GLY A 125 -10.06 8.15 -1.13
C GLY A 125 -8.88 8.81 -1.82
N VAL A 126 -7.70 8.32 -1.45
CA VAL A 126 -6.43 8.60 -2.14
C VAL A 126 -5.92 7.31 -2.77
N VAL A 127 -5.57 7.38 -4.05
CA VAL A 127 -4.93 6.28 -4.77
C VAL A 127 -3.48 6.67 -5.05
N ILE A 128 -2.55 5.82 -4.66
CA ILE A 128 -1.12 5.98 -4.93
C ILE A 128 -0.72 4.92 -5.95
N ARG A 129 -0.43 5.37 -7.18
CA ARG A 129 0.05 4.50 -8.25
C ARG A 129 1.54 4.21 -8.09
N ASP A 130 1.96 3.11 -8.67
CA ASP A 130 3.36 2.70 -8.80
C ASP A 130 4.11 2.48 -7.48
N GLY A 131 3.40 2.38 -6.35
CA GLY A 131 4.01 2.26 -5.03
C GLY A 131 4.92 1.03 -4.90
N LEU A 132 6.23 1.28 -4.82
CA LEU A 132 7.25 0.31 -4.40
C LEU A 132 7.54 0.50 -2.91
N LEU A 133 6.61 0.09 -2.05
CA LEU A 133 6.93 -0.06 -0.63
C LEU A 133 7.46 -1.48 -0.41
N ARG A 134 8.80 -1.61 -0.43
CA ARG A 134 9.49 -2.81 0.05
C ARG A 134 9.83 -2.58 1.53
N PHE A 135 9.12 -3.29 2.40
CA PHE A 135 9.46 -3.38 3.82
C PHE A 135 10.69 -4.26 4.04
#